data_AF-A0A7I9V7R7-F1
#
_entry.id   AF-A0A7I9V7R7-F1
#
_cell.length_a   1.000
_cell.length_b   1.000
_cell.length_c   1.000
_cell.angle_alpha   90.00
_cell.angle_beta   90.00
_cell.angle_gamma   90.00
#
_symmetry.space_group_name_H-M   'P 1'
#
loop_
_entity.id
_entity.type
_entity.pdbx_description
1 polymer ?
#
loop_
_entity_poly.entity_id
_entity_poly.type
_entity_poly.pdbx_seq_one_letter_code
_entity_poly.pdbx_strand_id
1 'polypeptide(L)'
;MLSRLFVDERGMVTVEAAFALAAIAVFLLVGIGAVAGVATQIRCTDAAREIARLTAAGDASAESVGRSVAPGGARVSVVTSGETVAVTVSSDVPLVPLLTVSAKAVAAMEPVGADDASAQ
;
A
#
# COMPACT_ATOMS: atom_id res chain seq x y z
N MET A 1 44.20 -3.64 -40.79
CA MET A 1 44.37 -3.88 -39.34
C MET A 1 43.85 -2.70 -38.51
N LEU A 2 44.12 -1.45 -38.89
CA LEU A 2 43.55 -0.23 -38.25
C LEU A 2 42.01 -0.07 -38.37
N SER A 3 41.41 -0.61 -39.43
CA SER A 3 39.95 -0.58 -39.63
C SER A 3 39.15 -1.45 -38.66
N ARG A 4 39.79 -2.41 -37.96
CA ARG A 4 39.15 -3.17 -36.88
C ARG A 4 39.09 -2.42 -35.55
N LEU A 5 40.04 -1.52 -35.28
CA LEU A 5 40.06 -0.73 -34.03
C LEU A 5 38.97 0.35 -34.03
N PHE A 6 38.81 1.10 -35.13
CA PHE A 6 37.78 2.15 -35.26
C PHE A 6 36.33 1.65 -35.27
N VAL A 7 36.12 0.37 -35.56
CA VAL A 7 34.81 -0.31 -35.46
C VAL A 7 34.58 -0.78 -34.02
N ASP A 8 35.64 -1.18 -33.32
CA ASP A 8 35.62 -1.65 -31.93
C ASP A 8 35.35 -0.52 -30.94
N GLU A 9 35.99 0.66 -31.10
CA GLU A 9 35.78 1.82 -30.21
C GLU A 9 34.40 2.44 -30.38
N ARG A 10 33.88 2.51 -31.61
CA ARG A 10 32.50 2.97 -31.86
C ARG A 10 31.47 1.95 -31.36
N GLY A 11 31.71 0.66 -31.58
CA GLY A 11 30.88 -0.40 -31.03
C GLY A 11 30.84 -0.35 -29.50
N MET A 12 31.99 -0.18 -28.86
CA MET A 12 32.13 -0.07 -27.41
C MET A 12 31.36 1.14 -26.85
N VAL A 13 31.48 2.33 -27.45
CA VAL A 13 30.71 3.52 -27.03
C VAL A 13 29.20 3.32 -27.20
N THR A 14 28.75 2.63 -28.27
CA THR A 14 27.33 2.30 -28.43
C THR A 14 26.83 1.29 -27.40
N VAL A 15 27.65 0.30 -27.06
CA VAL A 15 27.34 -0.70 -26.03
C VAL A 15 27.25 -0.05 -24.66
N GLU A 16 28.18 0.85 -24.33
CA GLU A 16 28.15 1.63 -23.09
C GLU A 16 26.89 2.49 -22.99
N ALA A 17 26.55 3.22 -24.06
CA ALA A 17 25.32 4.01 -24.11
C ALA A 17 24.06 3.14 -23.96
N ALA A 18 24.04 1.96 -24.59
CA ALA A 18 22.93 1.01 -24.46
C ALA A 18 22.78 0.51 -23.01
N PHE A 19 23.88 0.16 -22.34
CA PHE A 19 23.85 -0.25 -20.94
C PHE A 19 23.46 0.91 -20.01
N ALA A 20 23.93 2.13 -20.26
CA ALA A 20 23.53 3.31 -19.50
C ALA A 20 22.02 3.56 -19.62
N LEU A 21 21.46 3.51 -20.83
CA LEU A 21 20.03 3.63 -21.07
C LEU A 21 19.23 2.50 -20.41
N ALA A 22 19.71 1.26 -20.51
CA ALA A 22 19.08 0.12 -19.84
C ALA A 22 19.07 0.29 -18.32
N ALA A 23 20.19 0.73 -17.72
CA ALA A 23 20.30 0.99 -16.29
C ALA A 23 19.34 2.11 -15.84
N ILE A 24 19.26 3.21 -16.59
CA ILE A 24 18.30 4.29 -16.33
C ILE A 24 16.87 3.79 -16.42
N ALA A 25 16.53 2.99 -17.44
CA ALA A 25 15.20 2.42 -17.59
C ALA A 25 14.83 1.53 -16.39
N VAL A 26 15.73 0.65 -15.95
CA VAL A 26 15.53 -0.18 -14.76
C VAL A 26 15.38 0.68 -13.50
N PHE A 27 16.21 1.70 -13.32
CA PHE A 27 16.12 2.61 -12.18
C PHE A 27 14.77 3.33 -12.12
N LEU A 28 14.27 3.81 -13.26
CA LEU A 28 12.95 4.44 -13.35
C LEU A 28 11.82 3.46 -13.05
N LEU A 29 11.88 2.23 -13.57
CA LEU A 29 10.89 1.19 -13.27
C LEU A 29 10.85 0.85 -11.78
N VAL A 30 12.03 0.72 -11.14
CA VAL A 30 12.14 0.50 -9.70
C VAL A 30 11.60 1.70 -8.92
N GLY A 31 11.94 2.93 -9.32
CA GLY A 31 11.47 4.15 -8.67
C GLY A 31 9.95 4.30 -8.73
N ILE A 32 9.35 4.07 -9.91
CA ILE A 32 7.89 4.08 -10.09
C ILE A 32 7.24 2.99 -9.23
N GLY A 33 7.79 1.77 -9.25
CA GLY A 33 7.30 0.66 -8.43
C GLY A 33 7.35 0.97 -6.92
N ALA A 34 8.42 1.61 -6.46
CA ALA A 34 8.57 2.03 -5.06
C ALA A 34 7.52 3.08 -4.68
N VAL A 35 7.31 4.11 -5.52
CA VAL A 35 6.28 5.13 -5.27
C VAL A 35 4.88 4.52 -5.25
N ALA A 36 4.57 3.63 -6.21
CA ALA A 36 3.29 2.92 -6.24
C ALA A 36 3.08 2.04 -5.00
N GLY A 37 4.13 1.35 -4.54
CA GLY A 37 4.13 0.55 -3.31
C GLY A 37 3.84 1.39 -2.07
N VAL A 38 4.55 2.52 -1.91
CA VAL A 38 4.34 3.45 -0.79
C VAL A 38 2.93 4.05 -0.83
N ALA A 39 2.46 4.48 -2.00
CA ALA A 39 1.10 5.01 -2.14
C ALA A 39 0.02 3.98 -1.76
N THR A 40 0.22 2.71 -2.16
CA THR A 40 -0.68 1.60 -1.78
C THR A 40 -0.64 1.33 -0.28
N GLN A 41 0.56 1.35 0.33
CA GLN A 41 0.73 1.15 1.78
C GLN A 41 0.05 2.26 2.60
N ILE A 42 0.19 3.52 2.19
CA ILE A 42 -0.48 4.66 2.84
C ILE A 42 -1.99 4.46 2.78
N ARG A 43 -2.54 4.17 1.60
CA ARG A 43 -3.97 3.91 1.42
C ARG A 43 -4.48 2.73 2.25
N CYS A 44 -3.71 1.63 2.35
CA CYS A 44 -4.06 0.52 3.25
C CYS A 44 -4.08 0.95 4.72
N THR A 45 -3.13 1.80 5.14
CA THR A 45 -3.04 2.30 6.52
C THR A 45 -4.22 3.21 6.85
N ASP A 46 -4.53 4.14 5.96
CA ASP A 46 -5.66 5.06 6.11
C ASP A 46 -6.99 4.29 6.17
N ALA A 47 -7.19 3.34 5.25
CA ALA A 47 -8.38 2.49 5.25
C ALA A 47 -8.49 1.65 6.54
N ALA A 48 -7.40 1.01 6.99
CA ALA A 48 -7.43 0.22 8.22
C ALA A 48 -7.81 1.08 9.43
N ARG A 49 -7.23 2.27 9.55
CA ARG A 49 -7.50 3.21 10.64
C ARG A 49 -8.93 3.73 10.63
N GLU A 50 -9.44 4.06 9.45
CA GLU A 50 -10.81 4.56 9.26
C GLU A 50 -11.85 3.50 9.64
N ILE A 51 -11.70 2.30 9.09
CA ILE A 51 -12.60 1.17 9.36
C ILE A 51 -12.53 0.79 10.84
N ALA A 52 -11.34 0.72 11.44
CA ALA A 52 -11.20 0.38 12.85
C ALA A 52 -11.94 1.37 13.74
N ARG A 53 -11.78 2.68 13.48
CA ARG A 53 -12.47 3.73 14.25
C ARG A 53 -13.99 3.67 14.08
N LEU A 54 -14.47 3.58 12.85
CA LEU A 54 -15.91 3.51 12.59
C LEU A 54 -16.55 2.24 13.16
N THR A 55 -15.87 1.10 13.02
CA THR A 55 -16.34 -0.16 13.61
C THR A 55 -16.36 -0.11 15.13
N ALA A 56 -15.34 0.52 15.75
CA ALA A 56 -15.28 0.71 17.20
C ALA A 56 -16.42 1.59 17.74
N ALA A 57 -16.85 2.59 16.95
CA ALA A 57 -18.00 3.44 17.24
C ALA A 57 -19.36 2.78 16.91
N GLY A 58 -19.36 1.56 16.35
CA GLY A 58 -20.59 0.88 15.92
C GLY A 58 -21.24 1.50 14.68
N ASP A 59 -20.51 2.29 13.90
CA ASP A 59 -21.04 2.94 12.70
C ASP A 59 -21.20 1.93 11.54
N ALA A 60 -22.45 1.76 11.08
CA ALA A 60 -22.79 0.84 9.98
C ALA A 60 -22.15 1.22 8.64
N SER A 61 -21.67 2.47 8.48
CA SER A 61 -21.01 2.94 7.27
C SER A 61 -19.57 2.45 7.11
N ALA A 62 -18.96 1.86 8.16
CA ALA A 62 -17.55 1.47 8.21
C ALA A 62 -17.07 0.71 6.96
N GLU A 63 -17.88 -0.22 6.45
CA GLU A 63 -17.52 -1.01 5.27
C GLU A 63 -17.56 -0.18 3.97
N SER A 64 -18.57 0.68 3.83
CA SER A 64 -18.72 1.55 2.66
C SER A 64 -17.63 2.62 2.57
N VAL A 65 -17.32 3.25 3.70
CA VAL A 65 -16.23 4.24 3.82
C VAL A 65 -14.89 3.54 3.62
N GLY A 66 -14.68 2.38 4.26
CA GLY A 66 -13.49 1.57 4.06
C GLY A 66 -13.19 1.26 2.59
N ARG A 67 -14.22 0.90 1.83
CA ARG A 67 -14.11 0.64 0.38
C ARG A 67 -13.79 1.89 -0.45
N SER A 68 -14.12 3.10 -0.01
CA SER A 68 -13.82 4.33 -0.76
C SER A 68 -12.36 4.78 -0.62
N VAL A 69 -11.74 4.53 0.54
CA VAL A 69 -10.32 4.86 0.80
C VAL A 69 -9.37 3.72 0.41
N ALA A 70 -9.79 2.47 0.53
CA ALA A 70 -8.95 1.32 0.22
C ALA A 70 -8.50 1.29 -1.26
N PRO A 71 -7.32 0.72 -1.55
CA PRO A 71 -6.92 0.44 -2.93
C PRO A 71 -7.92 -0.48 -3.65
N GLY A 72 -8.00 -0.37 -4.98
CA GLY A 72 -8.85 -1.25 -5.79
C GLY A 72 -8.47 -2.72 -5.64
N GLY A 73 -9.44 -3.59 -5.34
CA GLY A 73 -9.21 -5.02 -5.13
C GLY A 73 -8.62 -5.37 -3.74
N ALA A 74 -8.55 -4.41 -2.82
CA ALA A 74 -8.07 -4.66 -1.47
C ALA A 74 -8.95 -5.66 -0.70
N ARG A 75 -8.30 -6.51 0.09
CA ARG A 75 -8.94 -7.45 1.03
C ARG A 75 -8.93 -6.83 2.42
N VAL A 76 -10.10 -6.75 3.05
CA VAL A 76 -10.30 -6.20 4.39
C VAL A 76 -10.70 -7.34 5.33
N SER A 77 -10.05 -7.42 6.50
CA SER A 77 -10.37 -8.34 7.57
C SER A 77 -10.59 -7.56 8.86
N VAL A 78 -11.71 -7.79 9.53
CA VAL A 78 -12.07 -7.16 10.80
C VAL A 78 -12.19 -8.24 11.86
N VAL A 79 -11.50 -8.05 13.00
CA VAL A 79 -11.50 -8.98 14.12
C VAL A 79 -11.80 -8.20 15.39
N THR A 80 -12.94 -8.47 16.00
CA THR A 80 -13.32 -7.90 17.30
C THR A 80 -12.91 -8.86 18.42
N SER A 81 -12.23 -8.34 19.43
CA SER A 81 -11.75 -9.11 20.59
C SER A 81 -11.93 -8.28 21.85
N GLY A 82 -12.90 -8.68 22.68
CA GLY A 82 -13.24 -7.96 23.91
C GLY A 82 -13.61 -6.51 23.62
N GLU A 83 -12.83 -5.58 24.17
CA GLU A 83 -13.04 -4.14 24.05
C GLU A 83 -12.24 -3.50 22.90
N THR A 84 -11.75 -4.30 21.95
CA THR A 84 -10.99 -3.78 20.80
C THR A 84 -11.44 -4.39 19.49
N VAL A 85 -11.30 -3.61 18.42
CA VAL A 85 -11.43 -4.08 17.04
C VAL A 85 -10.09 -3.91 16.33
N ALA A 86 -9.62 -4.97 15.68
CA ALA A 86 -8.43 -4.98 14.85
C ALA A 86 -8.82 -5.13 13.38
N VAL A 87 -8.36 -4.22 12.53
CA VAL A 87 -8.62 -4.24 11.09
C VAL A 87 -7.31 -4.41 10.35
N THR A 88 -7.28 -5.35 9.42
CA THR A 88 -6.17 -5.56 8.48
C THR A 88 -6.66 -5.31 7.07
N VAL A 89 -5.96 -4.47 6.32
CA VAL A 89 -6.21 -4.20 4.90
C VAL A 89 -4.98 -4.64 4.11
N SER A 90 -5.18 -5.42 3.05
CA SER A 90 -4.12 -5.86 2.15
C SER A 90 -4.46 -5.61 0.69
N SER A 91 -3.47 -5.24 -0.11
CA SER A 91 -3.64 -5.00 -1.55
C SER A 91 -2.37 -5.34 -2.32
N ASP A 92 -2.56 -5.75 -3.56
CA ASP A 92 -1.46 -5.91 -4.50
C ASP A 92 -1.00 -4.53 -4.99
N VAL A 93 0.29 -4.37 -5.25
CA VAL A 93 0.89 -3.10 -5.68
C VAL A 93 0.76 -2.97 -7.21
N PRO A 94 0.12 -1.91 -7.72
CA PRO A 94 0.04 -1.69 -9.16
C PRO A 94 1.43 -1.63 -9.79
N LEU A 95 1.58 -2.27 -10.96
CA LEU A 95 2.82 -2.31 -11.75
C LEU A 95 3.99 -3.09 -11.12
N VAL A 96 3.82 -3.68 -9.93
CA VAL A 96 4.83 -4.49 -9.27
C VAL A 96 4.28 -5.90 -9.04
N PRO A 97 4.42 -6.82 -10.01
CA PRO A 97 3.83 -8.15 -9.90
C PRO A 97 4.39 -8.88 -8.68
N LEU A 98 3.54 -9.69 -8.04
CA LEU A 98 3.87 -10.50 -6.86
C LEU A 98 4.18 -9.71 -5.58
N LEU A 99 4.02 -8.38 -5.58
CA LEU A 99 4.15 -7.57 -4.38
C LEU A 99 2.78 -7.25 -3.81
N THR A 100 2.51 -7.75 -2.60
CA THR A 100 1.34 -7.41 -1.79
C THR A 100 1.79 -6.63 -0.58
N VAL A 101 1.09 -5.56 -0.24
CA VAL A 101 1.30 -4.78 0.97
C VAL A 101 0.11 -4.91 1.91
N SER A 102 0.33 -4.69 3.20
CA SER A 102 -0.74 -4.73 4.19
C SER A 102 -0.50 -3.75 5.33
N ALA A 103 -1.59 -3.31 5.93
CA ALA A 103 -1.58 -2.47 7.12
C ALA A 103 -2.61 -2.96 8.13
N LYS A 104 -2.29 -2.80 9.41
CA LYS A 104 -3.17 -3.17 10.53
C LYS A 104 -3.39 -1.97 11.42
N ALA A 105 -4.63 -1.75 11.82
CA ALA A 105 -5.02 -0.75 12.82
C ALA A 105 -5.87 -1.41 13.91
N VAL A 106 -5.81 -0.86 15.12
CA VAL A 106 -6.59 -1.33 16.27
C VAL A 106 -7.26 -0.13 16.93
N ALA A 107 -8.52 -0.25 17.29
CA ALA A 107 -9.27 0.76 18.03
C ALA A 107 -10.01 0.12 19.22
N ALA A 108 -10.16 0.87 20.32
CA ALA A 108 -10.96 0.45 21.46
C ALA A 108 -12.44 0.71 21.16
N MET A 109 -13.32 -0.22 21.53
CA MET A 109 -14.77 -0.07 21.41
C MET A 109 -15.25 1.09 22.29
N GLU A 110 -16.18 1.88 21.78
CA GLU A 110 -16.83 2.91 22.59
C GLU A 110 -17.65 2.24 23.71
N PRO A 111 -17.49 2.67 24.98
CA PRO A 111 -18.27 2.11 26.07
C PRO A 111 -19.74 2.48 25.88
N VAL A 112 -20.62 1.48 25.83
CA VAL A 112 -22.07 1.68 25.84
C VAL A 112 -22.43 2.22 27.24
N GLY A 113 -22.88 3.47 27.30
CA GLY A 113 -22.91 4.31 28.50
C GLY A 113 -23.41 3.63 29.79
N ALA A 114 -22.61 3.80 30.85
CA ALA A 114 -22.99 3.54 32.24
C ALA A 114 -23.70 4.74 32.90
N ASP A 115 -24.08 5.77 32.12
CA ASP A 115 -24.62 7.04 32.61
C ASP A 115 -26.16 7.06 32.75
N ASP A 116 -26.86 5.98 32.40
CA ASP A 116 -28.32 5.87 32.59
C ASP A 116 -28.71 5.31 33.98
N ALA A 117 -27.73 4.85 34.79
CA ALA A 117 -27.96 4.14 36.05
C ALA A 117 -27.77 4.99 37.32
N SER A 118 -27.28 6.23 37.21
CA SER A 118 -27.00 7.11 38.36
C SER A 118 -27.99 8.28 38.53
N ALA A 119 -29.08 8.30 37.75
CA ALA A 119 -30.18 9.27 37.86
C ALA A 119 -31.51 8.69 38.40
N GLN A 120 -31.49 7.49 39.00
CA GLN A 120 -32.64 6.90 39.71
C GLN A 120 -32.35 6.73 41.20
#